data_AF-A0A1G2XW39-F1
#
_entry.id   AF-A0A1G2XW39-F1
#
_cell.length_a   1.000
_cell.length_b   1.000
_cell.length_c   1.000
_cell.angle_alpha   90.00
_cell.angle_beta   90.00
_cell.angle_gamma   90.00
#
_symmetry.space_group_name_H-M   'P 1'
#
loop_
_entity.id
_entity.type
_entity.pdbx_description
1 polymer ?
#
loop_
_entity_poly.entity_id
_entity_poly.type
_entity_poly.pdbx_seq_one_letter_code
_entity_poly.pdbx_strand_id
1 'polypeptide(L)'
;MIKQFGIKFIFVPFLLLFAMVFVFNIQVFASAQIGMNASPEEFPKVIENASDLGIGIVRIPLDWQEVETSPDVFDWEETDGFVEIAQTEGVEVLFTLRCISSWGTNVQTHGTPNTGYHSGAPPTNMSDWADFVSQLATRYKGKGVRYEIENEVNAPAFWSGTVDDYVSLLQTSYQTIKSVDPQAIVLCAAMSCGVTLNLQESEQSEFTSLLNEWQVPILDTKAFDAVAVHNYYFPSIITANGVTYTSYLQNIVNLMKQAGVSDKQIWVTETGYIAQTTKTDGRTDQSSPSQQATWLSESYQQAYTLGVDRSFWLIVDDRSEPYFGSMGLADKKGNHRPAWSTMQGFLNKGVNQPTAASATKNFKDNGNGTITDEQTGLMWLKDGNVFGRKSWEESIAVIDDFNAHPRNYEPQGYTAKYKDWRLPDINELEGLVNAQYLDTSAWLNQSGFVNMQPADYWSSTDYRYDCTYAWYVVMENGTLPAAGDKYHTRYVWAVRYAD
;
A
#
# COMPACT_ATOMS: atom_id res chain seq x y z
N MET A 1 52.01 61.71 -8.84
CA MET A 1 52.05 61.74 -7.37
C MET A 1 51.30 60.50 -6.90
N ILE A 2 52.01 59.56 -6.23
CA ILE A 2 51.50 58.50 -5.31
C ILE A 2 50.49 57.47 -5.90
N LYS A 3 50.88 56.23 -6.26
CA LYS A 3 51.05 54.98 -5.47
C LYS A 3 49.74 54.32 -4.97
N GLN A 4 49.76 52.97 -5.02
CA GLN A 4 48.91 51.96 -4.33
C GLN A 4 47.55 51.62 -4.97
N PHE A 5 47.04 50.38 -5.04
CA PHE A 5 47.41 48.99 -4.70
C PHE A 5 46.47 48.14 -5.61
N GLY A 6 46.88 47.12 -6.36
CA GLY A 6 47.10 45.75 -5.89
C GLY A 6 45.82 45.04 -5.47
N ILE A 7 45.23 44.19 -6.33
CA ILE A 7 44.67 42.83 -6.05
C ILE A 7 44.28 42.20 -7.41
N LYS A 8 44.86 41.03 -7.72
CA LYS A 8 44.46 40.18 -8.84
C LYS A 8 43.23 39.36 -8.41
N PHE A 9 42.10 39.50 -9.08
CA PHE A 9 41.02 38.53 -9.02
C PHE A 9 41.34 37.38 -9.98
N ILE A 10 41.53 36.18 -9.44
CA ILE A 10 41.51 34.94 -10.20
C ILE A 10 40.04 34.63 -10.47
N PHE A 11 39.66 34.65 -11.75
CA PHE A 11 38.36 34.17 -12.22
C PHE A 11 38.39 32.63 -12.21
N VAL A 12 37.65 32.00 -11.29
CA VAL A 12 37.29 30.57 -11.39
C VAL A 12 35.83 30.52 -11.82
N PRO A 13 35.46 29.83 -12.92
CA PRO A 13 34.07 29.77 -13.33
C PRO A 13 33.29 28.87 -12.36
N PHE A 14 32.30 29.47 -11.69
CA PHE A 14 31.24 28.79 -10.95
C PHE A 14 30.42 27.95 -11.94
N LEU A 15 30.68 26.65 -11.97
CA LEU A 15 29.93 25.69 -12.80
C LEU A 15 29.74 24.39 -12.01
N LEU A 16 29.22 24.49 -10.79
CA LEU A 16 28.94 23.35 -9.91
C LEU A 16 27.92 23.72 -8.81
N LEU A 17 26.81 24.39 -9.17
CA LEU A 17 25.74 24.68 -8.20
C LEU A 17 24.32 24.56 -8.76
N PHE A 18 24.12 23.74 -9.80
CA PHE A 18 22.78 23.47 -10.35
C PHE A 18 22.39 21.98 -10.33
N ALA A 19 23.28 21.08 -9.92
CA ALA A 19 23.00 19.64 -9.84
C ALA A 19 22.50 19.18 -8.45
N MET A 20 22.69 19.96 -7.38
CA MET A 20 22.27 19.56 -6.02
C MET A 20 20.79 19.85 -5.71
N VAL A 21 20.12 20.73 -6.47
CA VAL A 21 18.71 21.07 -6.23
C VAL A 21 17.75 20.08 -6.90
N PHE A 22 18.22 19.30 -7.87
CA PHE A 22 17.39 18.28 -8.55
C PHE A 22 17.35 16.93 -7.82
N VAL A 23 18.37 16.61 -7.01
CA VAL A 23 18.44 15.33 -6.28
C VAL A 23 17.56 15.34 -5.02
N PHE A 24 17.34 16.50 -4.40
CA PHE A 24 16.42 16.63 -3.26
C PHE A 24 14.94 16.50 -3.65
N ASN A 25 14.57 16.82 -4.89
CA ASN A 25 13.16 16.77 -5.29
C ASN A 25 12.69 15.35 -5.60
N ILE A 26 13.54 14.45 -6.11
CA ILE A 26 13.12 13.08 -6.49
C ILE A 26 12.86 12.20 -5.26
N GLN A 27 13.61 12.39 -4.15
CA GLN A 27 13.36 11.67 -2.90
C GLN A 27 12.06 12.11 -2.20
N VAL A 28 11.64 13.37 -2.35
CA VAL A 28 10.44 13.92 -1.70
C VAL A 28 9.13 13.40 -2.33
N PHE A 29 9.11 13.06 -3.62
CA PHE A 29 7.88 12.56 -4.28
C PHE A 29 7.53 11.12 -3.90
N ALA A 30 8.50 10.38 -3.36
CA ALA A 30 8.41 8.95 -3.23
C ALA A 30 7.99 8.51 -1.80
N SER A 31 8.18 9.39 -0.80
CA SER A 31 7.60 9.31 0.55
C SER A 31 6.14 9.77 0.63
N ALA A 32 5.68 10.54 -0.37
CA ALA A 32 4.40 11.24 -0.37
C ALA A 32 3.16 10.37 -0.66
N GLN A 33 3.34 9.06 -0.84
CA GLN A 33 2.29 8.10 -1.21
C GLN A 33 1.88 7.15 -0.07
N ILE A 34 2.61 7.15 1.03
CA ILE A 34 2.30 6.32 2.19
C ILE A 34 1.99 7.25 3.36
N GLY A 35 0.91 6.94 4.06
CA GLY A 35 0.49 7.64 5.26
C GLY A 35 0.34 6.72 6.47
N MET A 36 0.17 7.32 7.64
CA MET A 36 -0.18 6.63 8.88
C MET A 36 -1.43 7.22 9.49
N ASN A 37 -2.25 6.39 10.12
CA ASN A 37 -3.33 6.87 10.98
C ASN A 37 -2.81 7.05 12.42
N ALA A 38 -3.38 8.02 13.13
CA ALA A 38 -3.13 8.29 14.53
C ALA A 38 -4.43 8.65 15.24
N SER A 39 -4.55 8.29 16.52
CA SER A 39 -5.45 8.99 17.43
C SER A 39 -4.78 10.25 17.98
N PRO A 40 -5.53 11.21 18.55
CA PRO A 40 -4.96 12.37 19.24
C PRO A 40 -3.89 12.00 20.27
N GLU A 41 -4.14 10.96 21.08
CA GLU A 41 -3.23 10.52 22.14
C GLU A 41 -1.95 9.86 21.59
N GLU A 42 -2.05 9.20 20.45
CA GLU A 42 -0.93 8.51 19.81
C GLU A 42 -0.13 9.43 18.87
N PHE A 43 -0.69 10.56 18.47
CA PHE A 43 -0.15 11.43 17.41
C PHE A 43 1.33 11.80 17.60
N PRO A 44 1.81 12.23 18.79
CA PRO A 44 3.23 12.55 18.97
C PRO A 44 4.16 11.37 18.65
N LYS A 45 3.77 10.16 19.07
CA LYS A 45 4.54 8.93 18.80
C LYS A 45 4.42 8.51 17.33
N VAL A 46 3.25 8.63 16.73
CA VAL A 46 3.06 8.28 15.31
C VAL A 46 3.86 9.22 14.41
N ILE A 47 3.93 10.52 14.72
CA ILE A 47 4.75 11.47 13.96
C ILE A 47 6.24 11.14 14.07
N GLU A 48 6.76 10.79 15.25
CA GLU A 48 8.15 10.36 15.40
C GLU A 48 8.45 9.13 14.51
N ASN A 49 7.60 8.10 14.56
CA ASN A 49 7.74 6.92 13.71
C ASN A 49 7.57 7.23 12.21
N ALA A 50 6.67 8.17 11.87
CA ALA A 50 6.48 8.63 10.50
C ALA A 50 7.74 9.30 9.96
N SER A 51 8.36 10.18 10.75
CA SER A 51 9.64 10.82 10.43
C SER A 51 10.75 9.79 10.22
N ASP A 52 10.90 8.83 11.16
CA ASP A 52 11.89 7.76 11.10
C ASP A 52 11.73 6.82 9.89
N LEU A 53 10.48 6.54 9.49
CA LEU A 53 10.17 5.72 8.33
C LEU A 53 10.25 6.50 7.01
N GLY A 54 10.22 7.83 7.06
CA GLY A 54 10.11 8.69 5.88
C GLY A 54 8.69 8.76 5.32
N ILE A 55 7.67 8.67 6.16
CA ILE A 55 6.24 8.78 5.82
C ILE A 55 5.87 10.26 5.65
N GLY A 56 5.22 10.60 4.54
CA GLY A 56 4.96 12.00 4.19
C GLY A 56 3.67 12.60 4.74
N ILE A 57 2.77 11.81 5.33
CA ILE A 57 1.48 12.31 5.83
C ILE A 57 0.91 11.46 6.98
N VAL A 58 0.29 12.12 7.96
CA VAL A 58 -0.46 11.46 9.05
C VAL A 58 -1.92 11.87 9.02
N ARG A 59 -2.83 10.90 9.14
CA ARG A 59 -4.28 11.07 9.25
C ARG A 59 -4.70 11.03 10.71
N ILE A 60 -5.46 12.02 11.16
CA ILE A 60 -5.92 12.16 12.54
C ILE A 60 -7.36 12.70 12.56
N PRO A 61 -8.27 12.16 13.41
CA PRO A 61 -9.61 12.73 13.55
C PRO A 61 -9.57 14.11 14.22
N LEU A 62 -10.49 14.99 13.81
CA LEU A 62 -10.70 16.29 14.42
C LEU A 62 -12.20 16.54 14.55
N ASP A 63 -12.69 16.45 15.78
CA ASP A 63 -14.10 16.68 16.10
C ASP A 63 -14.37 18.19 16.23
N TRP A 64 -15.48 18.66 15.67
CA TRP A 64 -15.84 20.09 15.67
C TRP A 64 -15.78 20.71 17.07
N GLN A 65 -16.34 20.04 18.09
CA GLN A 65 -16.35 20.53 19.46
C GLN A 65 -14.99 20.70 20.13
N GLU A 66 -13.96 19.97 19.68
CA GLU A 66 -12.62 20.05 20.28
C GLU A 66 -11.94 21.36 19.89
N VAL A 67 -12.41 21.98 18.80
CA VAL A 67 -11.92 23.27 18.34
C VAL A 67 -12.91 24.37 18.67
N GLU A 68 -14.18 24.22 18.32
CA GLU A 68 -15.22 25.20 18.62
C GLU A 68 -16.09 24.69 19.77
N THR A 69 -15.64 24.99 20.98
CA THR A 69 -16.21 24.47 22.24
C THR A 69 -17.64 24.96 22.52
N SER A 70 -17.99 26.13 21.99
CA SER A 70 -19.33 26.73 21.99
C SER A 70 -19.40 27.77 20.85
N PRO A 71 -20.59 28.24 20.42
CA PRO A 71 -20.71 29.14 19.28
C PRO A 71 -19.72 30.33 19.36
N ASP A 72 -18.89 30.46 18.32
CA ASP A 72 -17.84 31.50 18.18
C ASP A 72 -16.72 31.47 19.25
N VAL A 73 -16.58 30.38 20.01
CA VAL A 73 -15.52 30.22 21.03
C VAL A 73 -14.58 29.09 20.63
N PHE A 74 -13.41 29.48 20.13
CA PHE A 74 -12.40 28.56 19.60
C PHE A 74 -11.27 28.31 20.59
N ASP A 75 -10.92 27.03 20.77
CA ASP A 75 -9.67 26.56 21.35
C ASP A 75 -8.84 25.90 20.25
N TRP A 76 -7.63 26.41 20.04
CA TRP A 76 -6.73 25.92 18.97
C TRP A 76 -5.53 25.18 19.52
N GLU A 77 -5.32 25.13 20.84
CA GLU A 77 -4.05 24.73 21.44
C GLU A 77 -3.59 23.34 20.98
N GLU A 78 -4.46 22.34 21.07
CA GLU A 78 -4.13 20.97 20.68
C GLU A 78 -3.99 20.82 19.16
N THR A 79 -4.90 21.40 18.38
CA THR A 79 -4.86 21.29 16.91
C THR A 79 -3.66 22.02 16.31
N ASP A 80 -3.28 23.17 16.88
CA ASP A 80 -2.04 23.88 16.52
C ASP A 80 -0.83 23.00 16.83
N GLY A 81 -0.80 22.36 18.01
CA GLY A 81 0.25 21.45 18.41
C GLY A 81 0.47 20.31 17.41
N PHE A 82 -0.61 19.69 16.90
CA PHE A 82 -0.52 18.66 15.87
C PHE A 82 0.12 19.18 14.58
N VAL A 83 -0.32 20.34 14.09
CA VAL A 83 0.20 20.92 12.85
C VAL A 83 1.65 21.38 13.01
N GLU A 84 2.01 22.01 14.13
CA GLU A 84 3.37 22.49 14.40
C GLU A 84 4.38 21.35 14.49
N ILE A 85 4.03 20.25 15.17
CA ILE A 85 4.87 19.06 15.26
C ILE A 85 5.03 18.43 13.88
N ALA A 86 3.95 18.26 13.12
CA ALA A 86 4.01 17.70 11.77
C ALA A 86 4.86 18.57 10.82
N GLN A 87 4.71 19.90 10.87
CA GLN A 87 5.52 20.82 10.08
C GLN A 87 7.02 20.74 10.44
N THR A 88 7.34 20.58 11.73
CA THR A 88 8.73 20.44 12.19
C THR A 88 9.38 19.19 11.63
N GLU A 89 8.62 18.09 11.54
CA GLU A 89 9.07 16.81 10.99
C GLU A 89 8.94 16.71 9.46
N GLY A 90 8.41 17.75 8.79
CA GLY A 90 8.20 17.74 7.34
C GLY A 90 7.09 16.78 6.88
N VAL A 91 6.12 16.51 7.74
CA VAL A 91 4.99 15.60 7.54
C VAL A 91 3.71 16.41 7.30
N GLU A 92 2.91 16.02 6.31
CA GLU A 92 1.57 16.60 6.09
C GLU A 92 0.54 16.07 7.11
N VAL A 93 -0.55 16.80 7.32
CA VAL A 93 -1.67 16.33 8.17
C VAL A 93 -2.93 16.19 7.33
N LEU A 94 -3.59 15.04 7.41
CA LEU A 94 -4.95 14.83 6.93
C LEU A 94 -5.88 14.83 8.14
N PHE A 95 -6.65 15.92 8.33
CA PHE A 95 -7.69 15.93 9.35
C PHE A 95 -8.95 15.24 8.83
N THR A 96 -9.42 14.22 9.53
CA THR A 96 -10.77 13.69 9.34
C THR A 96 -11.73 14.57 10.15
N LEU A 97 -12.36 15.54 9.48
CA LEU A 97 -13.26 16.50 10.11
C LEU A 97 -14.57 15.81 10.46
N ARG A 98 -14.83 15.62 11.75
CA ARG A 98 -16.06 15.02 12.27
C ARG A 98 -17.01 16.12 12.72
N CYS A 99 -18.23 16.13 12.18
CA CYS A 99 -19.31 17.00 12.59
C CYS A 99 -19.93 16.45 13.88
N ILE A 100 -19.15 16.54 14.96
CA ILE A 100 -19.50 16.14 16.32
C ILE A 100 -19.46 17.40 17.18
N SER A 101 -20.63 17.88 17.61
CA SER A 101 -20.72 19.03 18.51
C SER A 101 -21.94 18.98 19.42
N SER A 102 -21.72 19.20 20.72
CA SER A 102 -22.79 19.24 21.72
C SER A 102 -23.76 20.41 21.58
N TRP A 103 -23.37 21.45 20.83
CA TRP A 103 -24.19 22.63 20.57
C TRP A 103 -24.58 22.75 19.10
N GLY A 104 -23.74 22.24 18.19
CA GLY A 104 -23.86 22.44 16.74
C GLY A 104 -24.58 21.32 15.99
N THR A 105 -24.83 20.16 16.60
CA THR A 105 -25.44 19.01 15.90
C THR A 105 -26.66 18.42 16.61
N ASN A 106 -27.53 17.77 15.82
CA ASN A 106 -28.69 17.05 16.35
C ASN A 106 -28.28 15.64 16.77
N VAL A 107 -28.26 15.35 18.07
CA VAL A 107 -27.89 14.00 18.54
C VAL A 107 -29.10 13.06 18.53
N GLN A 108 -29.05 12.00 17.73
CA GLN A 108 -29.77 10.76 18.03
C GLN A 108 -28.75 9.66 18.30
N THR A 109 -28.71 9.17 19.54
CA THR A 109 -27.82 8.07 19.97
C THR A 109 -28.20 6.78 19.24
N HIS A 110 -27.45 6.41 18.20
CA HIS A 110 -27.52 5.08 17.60
C HIS A 110 -26.28 4.27 17.98
N GLY A 111 -26.35 3.68 19.18
CA GLY A 111 -25.31 2.84 19.80
C GLY A 111 -25.70 2.57 21.25
N THR A 112 -25.23 1.48 21.85
CA THR A 112 -25.59 1.02 23.21
C THR A 112 -25.65 2.16 24.25
N PRO A 113 -26.56 2.12 25.25
CA PRO A 113 -26.94 3.29 26.08
C PRO A 113 -25.87 3.94 26.97
N ASN A 114 -24.59 3.56 26.88
CA ASN A 114 -23.56 3.88 27.88
C ASN A 114 -22.22 4.41 27.31
N THR A 115 -22.15 4.83 26.04
CA THR A 115 -20.98 5.51 25.47
C THR A 115 -21.44 6.85 24.93
N GLY A 116 -20.86 7.96 25.40
CA GLY A 116 -21.33 9.33 25.15
C GLY A 116 -21.29 9.81 23.69
N TYR A 117 -21.14 11.12 23.51
CA TYR A 117 -21.03 11.79 22.20
C TYR A 117 -19.92 11.18 21.34
N HIS A 118 -20.23 10.28 20.39
CA HIS A 118 -19.20 9.61 19.57
C HIS A 118 -19.57 9.41 18.09
N SER A 119 -20.73 9.91 17.62
CA SER A 119 -21.16 9.76 16.22
C SER A 119 -21.40 11.12 15.59
N GLY A 120 -20.94 11.28 14.34
CA GLY A 120 -21.19 12.47 13.53
C GLY A 120 -22.68 12.63 13.26
N ALA A 121 -23.13 13.87 13.18
CA ALA A 121 -24.52 14.19 12.92
C ALA A 121 -24.65 15.44 12.06
N PRO A 122 -25.74 15.57 11.28
CA PRO A 122 -26.00 16.77 10.52
C PRO A 122 -26.00 18.00 11.45
N PRO A 123 -25.38 19.12 11.04
CA PRO A 123 -25.39 20.33 11.83
C PRO A 123 -26.82 20.86 11.96
N THR A 124 -27.17 21.42 13.12
CA THR A 124 -28.47 22.09 13.34
C THR A 124 -28.61 23.32 12.44
N ASN A 125 -27.48 23.93 12.08
CA ASN A 125 -27.35 25.02 11.14
C ASN A 125 -26.07 24.84 10.31
N MET A 126 -26.24 24.65 8.99
CA MET A 126 -25.11 24.45 8.07
C MET A 126 -24.17 25.67 7.99
N SER A 127 -24.64 26.87 8.34
CA SER A 127 -23.80 28.07 8.34
C SER A 127 -22.75 28.02 9.45
N ASP A 128 -23.11 27.50 10.63
CA ASP A 128 -22.18 27.39 11.76
C ASP A 128 -21.07 26.38 11.43
N TRP A 129 -21.42 25.27 10.77
CA TRP A 129 -20.44 24.32 10.24
C TRP A 129 -19.54 24.97 9.17
N ALA A 130 -20.11 25.74 8.25
CA ALA A 130 -19.34 26.44 7.22
C ALA A 130 -18.37 27.47 7.83
N ASP A 131 -18.79 28.19 8.87
CA ASP A 131 -17.95 29.17 9.56
C ASP A 131 -16.77 28.47 10.28
N PHE A 132 -17.02 27.36 10.99
CA PHE A 132 -15.95 26.52 11.54
C PHE A 132 -14.95 26.06 10.48
N VAL A 133 -15.44 25.46 9.38
CA VAL A 133 -14.59 24.97 8.29
C VAL A 133 -13.80 26.11 7.64
N SER A 134 -14.39 27.31 7.51
CA SER A 134 -13.72 28.50 6.98
C SER A 134 -12.59 28.97 7.90
N GLN A 135 -12.81 28.99 9.21
CA GLN A 135 -11.81 29.37 10.21
C GLN A 135 -10.64 28.37 10.22
N LEU A 136 -10.95 27.07 10.17
CA LEU A 136 -9.97 26.00 10.10
C LEU A 136 -9.11 26.09 8.81
N ALA A 137 -9.75 26.25 7.66
CA ALA A 137 -9.07 26.41 6.37
C ALA A 137 -8.21 27.67 6.32
N THR A 138 -8.69 28.78 6.89
CA THR A 138 -7.95 30.04 6.94
C THR A 138 -6.71 29.91 7.80
N ARG A 139 -6.84 29.25 8.96
CA ARG A 139 -5.76 29.07 9.92
C ARG A 139 -4.62 28.19 9.41
N TYR A 140 -4.95 27.15 8.65
CA TYR A 140 -4.00 26.14 8.19
C TYR A 140 -3.64 26.22 6.70
N LYS A 141 -4.12 27.26 6.00
CA LYS A 141 -3.74 27.55 4.61
C LYS A 141 -2.23 27.54 4.42
N GLY A 142 -1.76 26.72 3.48
CA GLY A 142 -0.33 26.58 3.16
C GLY A 142 0.52 25.89 4.23
N LYS A 143 -0.08 25.28 5.26
CA LYS A 143 0.64 24.56 6.33
C LYS A 143 0.70 23.04 6.14
N GLY A 144 0.42 22.55 4.94
CA GLY A 144 0.45 21.10 4.66
C GLY A 144 -0.77 20.34 5.19
N VAL A 145 -1.86 21.03 5.54
CA VAL A 145 -3.10 20.42 6.02
C VAL A 145 -4.04 20.08 4.88
N ARG A 146 -4.60 18.87 4.92
CA ARG A 146 -5.64 18.31 4.04
C ARG A 146 -6.85 17.91 4.86
N TYR A 147 -7.99 17.72 4.21
CA TYR A 147 -9.26 17.50 4.89
C TYR A 147 -9.97 16.28 4.31
N GLU A 148 -10.40 15.34 5.15
CA GLU A 148 -11.40 14.32 4.83
C GLU A 148 -12.68 14.67 5.59
N ILE A 149 -13.80 14.75 4.89
CA ILE A 149 -15.07 15.16 5.50
C ILE A 149 -15.81 13.91 5.98
N GLU A 150 -15.95 13.78 7.30
CA GLU A 150 -16.51 12.61 8.00
C GLU A 150 -15.75 11.28 7.82
N ASN A 151 -16.19 10.26 8.55
CA ASN A 151 -15.65 8.91 8.53
C ASN A 151 -16.76 7.86 8.43
N GLU A 152 -16.65 6.91 7.50
CA GLU A 152 -17.53 5.72 7.42
C GLU A 152 -19.03 6.06 7.53
N VAL A 153 -19.49 7.02 6.74
CA VAL A 153 -20.84 7.59 6.87
C VAL A 153 -21.98 6.60 6.60
N ASN A 154 -21.68 5.46 5.97
CA ASN A 154 -22.61 4.36 5.78
C ASN A 154 -22.81 3.49 7.03
N ALA A 155 -21.99 3.66 8.06
CA ALA A 155 -22.08 2.92 9.31
C ALA A 155 -22.74 3.78 10.42
N PRO A 156 -23.88 3.32 11.00
CA PRO A 156 -24.61 4.08 12.02
C PRO A 156 -23.80 4.44 13.28
N ALA A 157 -22.73 3.69 13.55
CA ALA A 157 -21.82 3.98 14.65
C ALA A 157 -21.03 5.29 14.45
N PHE A 158 -20.85 5.74 13.22
CA PHE A 158 -20.03 6.90 12.87
C PHE A 158 -20.82 8.09 12.32
N TRP A 159 -21.98 7.85 11.70
CA TRP A 159 -22.85 8.88 11.16
C TRP A 159 -24.32 8.58 11.38
N SER A 160 -25.06 9.57 11.86
CA SER A 160 -26.50 9.46 12.17
C SER A 160 -27.42 10.07 11.11
N GLY A 161 -26.86 10.81 10.15
CA GLY A 161 -27.61 11.43 9.06
C GLY A 161 -27.89 10.49 7.89
N THR A 162 -28.61 11.01 6.91
CA THR A 162 -28.85 10.34 5.63
C THR A 162 -27.70 10.57 4.64
N VAL A 163 -27.76 9.91 3.48
CA VAL A 163 -26.87 10.19 2.35
C VAL A 163 -26.97 11.65 1.91
N ASP A 164 -28.18 12.21 1.84
CA ASP A 164 -28.42 13.59 1.41
C ASP A 164 -27.86 14.60 2.41
N ASP A 165 -27.95 14.30 3.71
CA ASP A 165 -27.36 15.14 4.75
C ASP A 165 -25.83 15.18 4.60
N TYR A 166 -25.20 14.02 4.39
CA TYR A 166 -23.76 13.93 4.18
C TYR A 166 -23.33 14.63 2.87
N VAL A 167 -24.06 14.43 1.76
CA VAL A 167 -23.80 15.12 0.49
C VAL A 167 -23.84 16.64 0.67
N SER A 168 -24.81 17.15 1.42
CA SER A 168 -24.94 18.58 1.73
C SER A 168 -23.76 19.09 2.56
N LEU A 169 -23.33 18.31 3.56
CA LEU A 169 -22.16 18.60 4.38
C LEU A 169 -20.88 18.65 3.53
N LEU A 170 -20.64 17.62 2.70
CA LEU A 170 -19.48 17.51 1.82
C LEU A 170 -19.40 18.69 0.84
N GLN A 171 -20.50 18.99 0.15
CA GLN A 171 -20.55 20.10 -0.80
C GLN A 171 -20.25 21.44 -0.13
N THR A 172 -20.83 21.68 1.05
CA THR A 172 -20.58 22.90 1.83
C THR A 172 -19.12 22.99 2.24
N SER A 173 -18.57 21.93 2.86
CA SER A 173 -17.17 21.87 3.27
C SER A 173 -16.22 22.12 2.10
N TYR A 174 -16.43 21.44 0.98
CA TYR A 174 -15.61 21.60 -0.21
C TYR A 174 -15.63 23.05 -0.71
N GLN A 175 -16.82 23.62 -0.93
CA GLN A 175 -16.95 24.99 -1.44
C GLN A 175 -16.30 26.02 -0.50
N THR A 176 -16.53 25.88 0.81
CA THR A 176 -15.92 26.73 1.83
C THR A 176 -14.39 26.64 1.80
N ILE A 177 -13.83 25.42 1.88
CA ILE A 177 -12.38 25.21 1.86
C ILE A 177 -11.77 25.76 0.57
N LYS A 178 -12.32 25.43 -0.60
CA LYS A 178 -11.78 25.89 -1.88
C LYS A 178 -11.89 27.41 -2.06
N SER A 179 -12.85 28.09 -1.41
CA SER A 179 -12.97 29.55 -1.45
C SER A 179 -11.84 30.24 -0.66
N VAL A 180 -11.37 29.60 0.42
CA VAL A 180 -10.29 30.11 1.28
C VAL A 180 -8.92 29.68 0.76
N ASP A 181 -8.76 28.40 0.46
CA ASP A 181 -7.54 27.78 -0.05
C ASP A 181 -7.84 26.88 -1.27
N PRO A 182 -7.74 27.42 -2.49
CA PRO A 182 -7.93 26.64 -3.71
C PRO A 182 -6.93 25.48 -3.89
N GLN A 183 -5.81 25.47 -3.15
CA GLN A 183 -4.79 24.42 -3.23
C GLN A 183 -4.99 23.30 -2.21
N ALA A 184 -5.81 23.50 -1.18
CA ALA A 184 -6.12 22.45 -0.21
C ALA A 184 -6.78 21.26 -0.91
N ILE A 185 -6.36 20.03 -0.56
CA ILE A 185 -6.98 18.79 -1.02
C ILE A 185 -8.08 18.40 -0.03
N VAL A 186 -9.26 18.12 -0.58
CA VAL A 186 -10.45 17.71 0.18
C VAL A 186 -10.91 16.33 -0.28
N LEU A 187 -11.11 15.42 0.66
CA LEU A 187 -11.58 14.05 0.46
C LEU A 187 -13.03 13.93 0.92
N CYS A 188 -13.82 13.13 0.20
CA CYS A 188 -15.06 12.58 0.76
C CYS A 188 -14.73 11.49 1.80
N ALA A 189 -15.61 11.25 2.77
CA ALA A 189 -15.56 10.08 3.64
C ALA A 189 -15.38 8.78 2.85
N ALA A 190 -14.49 7.93 3.36
CA ALA A 190 -14.47 6.52 3.01
C ALA A 190 -15.69 5.78 3.58
N MET A 191 -16.09 4.69 2.94
CA MET A 191 -17.13 3.80 3.45
C MET A 191 -16.55 2.71 4.35
N SER A 192 -17.30 2.33 5.39
CA SER A 192 -17.04 1.09 6.13
C SER A 192 -17.18 -0.10 5.18
N CYS A 193 -16.07 -0.77 4.91
CA CYS A 193 -16.03 -1.88 3.94
C CYS A 193 -16.58 -3.21 4.49
N GLY A 194 -17.02 -3.25 5.75
CA GLY A 194 -17.64 -4.44 6.34
C GLY A 194 -16.76 -5.68 6.36
N VAL A 195 -15.42 -5.53 6.36
CA VAL A 195 -14.48 -6.67 6.35
C VAL A 195 -14.75 -7.62 7.51
N THR A 196 -15.20 -7.13 8.66
CA THR A 196 -15.47 -7.94 9.86
C THR A 196 -16.81 -8.65 9.83
N LEU A 197 -17.69 -8.36 8.88
CA LEU A 197 -18.95 -9.10 8.71
C LEU A 197 -18.66 -10.53 8.25
N ASN A 198 -19.58 -11.44 8.53
CA ASN A 198 -19.57 -12.81 8.02
C ASN A 198 -20.80 -13.03 7.17
N LEU A 199 -20.73 -12.54 5.93
CA LEU A 199 -21.83 -12.54 5.00
C LEU A 199 -21.96 -13.91 4.32
N GLN A 200 -23.18 -14.43 4.27
CA GLN A 200 -23.52 -15.57 3.44
C GLN A 200 -23.39 -15.19 1.96
N GLU A 201 -23.13 -16.17 1.08
CA GLU A 201 -22.93 -15.94 -0.36
C GLU A 201 -24.07 -15.13 -1.01
N SER A 202 -25.32 -15.36 -0.58
CA SER A 202 -26.49 -14.60 -1.03
C SER A 202 -26.47 -13.12 -0.65
N GLU A 203 -25.77 -12.75 0.42
CA GLU A 203 -25.73 -11.38 0.98
C GLU A 203 -24.56 -10.56 0.41
N GLN A 204 -23.55 -11.20 -0.18
CA GLN A 204 -22.31 -10.53 -0.64
C GLN A 204 -22.57 -9.51 -1.77
N SER A 205 -23.41 -9.87 -2.73
CA SER A 205 -23.80 -8.97 -3.83
C SER A 205 -24.66 -7.80 -3.36
N GLU A 206 -25.51 -8.04 -2.35
CA GLU A 206 -26.33 -7.01 -1.74
C GLU A 206 -25.47 -6.01 -0.97
N PHE A 207 -24.48 -6.50 -0.20
CA PHE A 207 -23.59 -5.63 0.56
C PHE A 207 -22.79 -4.67 -0.33
N THR A 208 -22.26 -5.14 -1.46
CA THR A 208 -21.58 -4.26 -2.42
C THR A 208 -22.55 -3.20 -2.98
N SER A 209 -23.82 -3.56 -3.18
CA SER A 209 -24.85 -2.60 -3.62
C SER A 209 -25.14 -1.55 -2.55
N LEU A 210 -25.19 -1.92 -1.27
CA LEU A 210 -25.36 -1.00 -0.15
C LEU A 210 -24.21 0.02 -0.04
N LEU A 211 -22.97 -0.40 -0.30
CA LEU A 211 -21.84 0.55 -0.38
C LEU A 211 -22.03 1.55 -1.53
N ASN A 212 -22.51 1.07 -2.67
CA ASN A 212 -22.75 1.90 -3.85
C ASN A 212 -23.89 2.91 -3.66
N GLU A 213 -24.89 2.62 -2.81
CA GLU A 213 -25.98 3.56 -2.46
C GLU A 213 -25.45 4.84 -1.81
N TRP A 214 -24.31 4.77 -1.11
CA TRP A 214 -23.61 5.94 -0.59
C TRP A 214 -22.58 6.47 -1.59
N GLN A 215 -21.76 5.60 -2.17
CA GLN A 215 -20.64 6.01 -3.02
C GLN A 215 -21.11 6.76 -4.29
N VAL A 216 -22.21 6.34 -4.93
CA VAL A 216 -22.68 6.95 -6.18
C VAL A 216 -23.12 8.41 -5.97
N PRO A 217 -24.05 8.74 -5.04
CA PRO A 217 -24.42 10.13 -4.77
C PRO A 217 -23.24 11.02 -4.39
N ILE A 218 -22.27 10.48 -3.63
CA ILE A 218 -21.04 11.20 -3.25
C ILE A 218 -20.22 11.56 -4.48
N LEU A 219 -19.97 10.61 -5.38
CA LEU A 219 -19.21 10.83 -6.61
C LEU A 219 -19.90 11.84 -7.55
N ASP A 220 -21.23 11.78 -7.62
CA ASP A 220 -22.05 12.68 -8.45
C ASP A 220 -21.95 14.15 -8.02
N THR A 221 -21.63 14.43 -6.74
CA THR A 221 -21.40 15.80 -6.26
C THR A 221 -20.21 16.48 -6.93
N LYS A 222 -19.18 15.70 -7.29
CA LYS A 222 -17.85 16.16 -7.74
C LYS A 222 -17.14 17.11 -6.76
N ALA A 223 -17.64 17.24 -5.54
CA ALA A 223 -17.21 18.18 -4.51
C ALA A 223 -16.09 17.59 -3.62
N PHE A 224 -15.03 17.11 -4.27
CA PHE A 224 -13.85 16.53 -3.64
C PHE A 224 -12.70 16.56 -4.66
N ASP A 225 -11.46 16.51 -4.18
CA ASP A 225 -10.26 16.41 -5.00
C ASP A 225 -9.72 14.96 -5.05
N ALA A 226 -10.04 14.16 -4.03
CA ALA A 226 -9.67 12.74 -3.94
C ALA A 226 -10.82 11.90 -3.35
N VAL A 227 -10.97 10.66 -3.82
CA VAL A 227 -11.90 9.67 -3.25
C VAL A 227 -11.19 8.91 -2.14
N ALA A 228 -11.72 8.97 -0.92
CA ALA A 228 -11.22 8.17 0.19
C ALA A 228 -11.79 6.74 0.16
N VAL A 229 -10.96 5.76 0.53
CA VAL A 229 -11.34 4.35 0.58
C VAL A 229 -10.74 3.69 1.83
N HIS A 230 -11.57 3.00 2.61
CA HIS A 230 -11.08 2.05 3.62
C HIS A 230 -11.06 0.66 2.98
N ASN A 231 -9.88 0.09 2.78
CA ASN A 231 -9.74 -1.20 2.13
C ASN A 231 -8.94 -2.17 2.99
N TYR A 232 -9.68 -2.92 3.82
CA TYR A 232 -9.16 -3.96 4.68
C TYR A 232 -9.28 -5.37 4.09
N TYR A 233 -9.82 -5.51 2.87
CA TYR A 233 -9.90 -6.81 2.21
C TYR A 233 -8.49 -7.35 1.97
N PHE A 234 -8.34 -8.68 2.05
CA PHE A 234 -7.03 -9.31 1.88
C PHE A 234 -6.58 -9.23 0.40
N PRO A 235 -5.29 -8.94 0.15
CA PRO A 235 -4.76 -8.81 -1.20
C PRO A 235 -4.44 -10.15 -1.88
N SER A 236 -4.23 -11.22 -1.11
CA SER A 236 -4.14 -12.59 -1.64
C SER A 236 -5.55 -13.19 -1.85
N ILE A 237 -5.66 -14.35 -2.53
CA ILE A 237 -6.92 -15.00 -2.98
C ILE A 237 -7.95 -15.31 -1.86
N ILE A 238 -7.66 -14.98 -0.61
CA ILE A 238 -8.63 -15.05 0.50
C ILE A 238 -9.69 -13.97 0.29
N THR A 239 -10.86 -14.36 -0.22
CA THR A 239 -12.03 -13.50 -0.28
C THR A 239 -12.63 -13.35 1.12
N ALA A 240 -12.67 -12.13 1.65
CA ALA A 240 -13.52 -11.81 2.79
C ALA A 240 -14.87 -11.32 2.24
N ASN A 241 -15.95 -12.01 2.58
CA ASN A 241 -17.29 -11.70 2.07
C ASN A 241 -17.39 -11.66 0.54
N GLY A 242 -16.65 -12.53 -0.16
CA GLY A 242 -16.66 -12.60 -1.64
C GLY A 242 -15.91 -11.47 -2.34
N VAL A 243 -15.24 -10.59 -1.59
CA VAL A 243 -14.53 -9.43 -2.10
C VAL A 243 -13.04 -9.55 -1.78
N THR A 244 -12.19 -9.16 -2.74
CA THR A 244 -10.74 -9.03 -2.57
C THR A 244 -10.35 -7.56 -2.54
N TYR A 245 -9.11 -7.28 -2.11
CA TYR A 245 -8.55 -5.93 -2.15
C TYR A 245 -8.69 -5.29 -3.54
N THR A 246 -8.30 -6.04 -4.58
CA THR A 246 -8.36 -5.59 -5.98
C THR A 246 -9.79 -5.41 -6.48
N SER A 247 -10.71 -6.36 -6.21
CA SER A 247 -12.07 -6.26 -6.74
C SER A 247 -12.82 -5.05 -6.17
N TYR A 248 -12.55 -4.70 -4.90
CA TYR A 248 -13.13 -3.52 -4.28
C TYR A 248 -12.62 -2.23 -4.90
N LEU A 249 -11.30 -2.07 -5.08
CA LEU A 249 -10.73 -0.91 -5.76
C LEU A 249 -11.20 -0.80 -7.22
N GLN A 250 -11.29 -1.92 -7.93
CA GLN A 250 -11.80 -1.93 -9.30
C GLN A 250 -13.26 -1.45 -9.38
N ASN A 251 -14.10 -1.79 -8.39
CA ASN A 251 -15.45 -1.25 -8.28
C ASN A 251 -15.42 0.28 -8.12
N ILE A 252 -14.60 0.82 -7.22
CA ILE A 252 -14.45 2.29 -7.05
C ILE A 252 -13.98 2.96 -8.34
N VAL A 253 -12.95 2.43 -9.02
CA VAL A 253 -12.46 2.94 -10.31
C VAL A 253 -13.58 2.95 -11.36
N ASN A 254 -14.39 1.89 -11.40
CA ASN A 254 -15.53 1.81 -12.32
C ASN A 254 -16.61 2.85 -12.00
N LEU A 255 -16.93 3.07 -10.73
CA LEU A 255 -17.89 4.10 -10.31
C LEU A 255 -17.38 5.51 -10.63
N MET A 256 -16.09 5.79 -10.39
CA MET A 256 -15.48 7.07 -10.76
C MET A 256 -15.55 7.32 -12.27
N LYS A 257 -15.33 6.28 -13.08
CA LYS A 257 -15.51 6.36 -14.54
C LYS A 257 -16.95 6.66 -14.93
N GLN A 258 -17.92 6.07 -14.26
CA GLN A 258 -19.35 6.31 -14.51
C GLN A 258 -19.76 7.75 -14.14
N ALA A 259 -19.28 8.25 -13.00
CA ALA A 259 -19.54 9.62 -12.54
C ALA A 259 -18.73 10.69 -13.32
N GLY A 260 -17.78 10.27 -14.17
CA GLY A 260 -16.95 11.17 -14.97
C GLY A 260 -15.95 11.97 -14.14
N VAL A 261 -15.32 11.30 -13.16
CA VAL A 261 -14.32 11.87 -12.25
C VAL A 261 -13.03 11.05 -12.20
N SER A 262 -12.72 10.31 -13.29
CA SER A 262 -11.50 9.48 -13.40
C SER A 262 -10.18 10.25 -13.35
N ASP A 263 -10.23 11.58 -13.44
CA ASP A 263 -9.08 12.48 -13.27
C ASP A 263 -8.79 12.83 -11.81
N LYS A 264 -9.71 12.53 -10.89
CA LYS A 264 -9.52 12.73 -9.45
C LYS A 264 -8.70 11.60 -8.84
N GLN A 265 -8.05 11.91 -7.72
CA GLN A 265 -7.18 10.97 -7.02
C GLN A 265 -7.97 9.90 -6.26
N ILE A 266 -7.31 8.78 -5.94
CA ILE A 266 -7.82 7.75 -5.04
C ILE A 266 -6.85 7.61 -3.86
N TRP A 267 -7.36 7.78 -2.64
CA TRP A 267 -6.59 7.64 -1.41
C TRP A 267 -7.19 6.51 -0.59
N VAL A 268 -6.41 5.47 -0.32
CA VAL A 268 -6.77 4.45 0.66
C VAL A 268 -6.45 5.02 2.04
N THR A 269 -7.41 5.70 2.67
CA THR A 269 -7.24 6.43 3.94
C THR A 269 -7.14 5.52 5.15
N GLU A 270 -7.54 4.25 5.00
CA GLU A 270 -7.23 3.20 5.97
C GLU A 270 -7.03 1.84 5.29
N THR A 271 -5.95 1.16 5.66
CA THR A 271 -5.72 -0.26 5.43
C THR A 271 -4.80 -0.82 6.51
N GLY A 272 -4.80 -2.13 6.69
CA GLY A 272 -4.02 -2.80 7.71
C GLY A 272 -4.37 -4.28 7.75
N TYR A 273 -3.45 -5.10 8.24
CA TYR A 273 -3.66 -6.54 8.30
C TYR A 273 -3.27 -7.11 9.65
N ILE A 274 -4.09 -8.04 10.15
CA ILE A 274 -3.86 -8.73 11.41
C ILE A 274 -2.53 -9.49 11.36
N ALA A 275 -1.73 -9.41 12.42
CA ALA A 275 -0.48 -10.18 12.58
C ALA A 275 -0.68 -11.52 13.30
N GLN A 276 -1.89 -11.77 13.79
CA GLN A 276 -2.27 -12.94 14.57
C GLN A 276 -3.61 -13.49 14.09
N THR A 277 -3.80 -14.80 14.15
CA THR A 277 -5.09 -15.42 13.87
C THR A 277 -6.17 -14.78 14.75
N THR A 278 -7.16 -14.19 14.10
CA THR A 278 -8.19 -13.39 14.77
C THR A 278 -9.57 -13.87 14.33
N LYS A 279 -10.53 -13.77 15.25
CA LYS A 279 -11.91 -14.18 15.02
C LYS A 279 -12.79 -12.95 14.89
N THR A 280 -13.67 -12.97 13.92
CA THR A 280 -14.90 -12.17 13.92
C THR A 280 -16.09 -13.10 14.13
N ASP A 281 -17.31 -12.55 14.17
CA ASP A 281 -18.52 -13.37 14.31
C ASP A 281 -18.59 -14.39 13.16
N GLY A 282 -18.53 -15.68 13.47
CA GLY A 282 -18.63 -16.77 12.49
C GLY A 282 -17.48 -16.96 11.49
N ARG A 283 -16.46 -16.09 11.44
CA ARG A 283 -15.27 -16.23 10.56
C ARG A 283 -13.96 -16.16 11.35
N THR A 284 -12.99 -17.01 10.99
CA THR A 284 -11.63 -16.99 11.54
C THR A 284 -10.63 -16.69 10.44
N ASP A 285 -9.92 -15.57 10.56
CA ASP A 285 -8.89 -15.17 9.61
C ASP A 285 -7.52 -15.56 10.17
N GLN A 286 -6.82 -16.43 9.43
CA GLN A 286 -5.51 -16.94 9.83
C GLN A 286 -4.43 -15.96 9.43
N SER A 287 -3.51 -15.67 10.34
CA SER A 287 -2.36 -14.80 10.03
C SER A 287 -1.15 -15.10 10.91
N SER A 288 -0.02 -14.52 10.51
CA SER A 288 1.24 -14.48 11.25
C SER A 288 1.93 -13.12 11.01
N PRO A 289 2.94 -12.74 11.80
CA PRO A 289 3.70 -11.51 11.56
C PRO A 289 4.37 -11.47 10.18
N SER A 290 4.78 -12.62 9.64
CA SER A 290 5.34 -12.70 8.28
C SER A 290 4.24 -12.52 7.22
N GLN A 291 3.06 -13.12 7.43
CA GLN A 291 1.94 -12.97 6.51
C GLN A 291 1.42 -11.53 6.44
N GLN A 292 1.39 -10.83 7.58
CA GLN A 292 1.08 -9.39 7.63
C GLN A 292 2.02 -8.58 6.73
N ALA A 293 3.33 -8.87 6.76
CA ALA A 293 4.31 -8.20 5.92
C ALA A 293 4.07 -8.49 4.42
N THR A 294 3.75 -9.74 4.07
CA THR A 294 3.36 -10.10 2.71
C THR A 294 2.15 -9.32 2.24
N TRP A 295 1.07 -9.28 3.02
CA TRP A 295 -0.14 -8.54 2.66
C TRP A 295 0.08 -7.03 2.57
N LEU A 296 0.93 -6.45 3.43
CA LEU A 296 1.35 -5.05 3.28
C LEU A 296 1.97 -4.82 1.90
N SER A 297 2.91 -5.67 1.48
CA SER A 297 3.56 -5.54 0.17
C SER A 297 2.58 -5.72 -0.98
N GLU A 298 1.75 -6.75 -0.96
CA GLU A 298 0.80 -7.06 -2.02
C GLU A 298 -0.26 -5.96 -2.16
N SER A 299 -0.82 -5.48 -1.04
CA SER A 299 -1.84 -4.44 -1.05
C SER A 299 -1.32 -3.13 -1.64
N TYR A 300 -0.11 -2.72 -1.26
CA TYR A 300 0.47 -1.47 -1.76
C TYR A 300 0.75 -1.57 -3.26
N GLN A 301 1.27 -2.71 -3.72
CA GLN A 301 1.49 -2.94 -5.16
C GLN A 301 0.18 -2.96 -5.96
N GLN A 302 -0.87 -3.61 -5.45
CA GLN A 302 -2.19 -3.62 -6.08
C GLN A 302 -2.80 -2.22 -6.11
N ALA A 303 -2.67 -1.46 -5.02
CA ALA A 303 -3.10 -0.08 -4.95
C ALA A 303 -2.43 0.77 -6.04
N TYR A 304 -1.09 0.74 -6.12
CA TYR A 304 -0.36 1.52 -7.13
C TYR A 304 -0.68 1.08 -8.56
N THR A 305 -0.86 -0.21 -8.80
CA THR A 305 -1.23 -0.74 -10.14
C THR A 305 -2.60 -0.24 -10.59
N LEU A 306 -3.52 -0.02 -9.64
CA LEU A 306 -4.86 0.50 -9.89
C LEU A 306 -4.94 2.03 -9.84
N GLY A 307 -3.81 2.71 -9.71
CA GLY A 307 -3.75 4.17 -9.72
C GLY A 307 -4.12 4.84 -8.40
N VAL A 308 -3.98 4.14 -7.27
CA VAL A 308 -4.08 4.76 -5.94
C VAL A 308 -2.90 5.70 -5.74
N ASP A 309 -3.19 6.95 -5.38
CA ASP A 309 -2.21 8.01 -5.15
C ASP A 309 -1.58 7.93 -3.76
N ARG A 310 -2.38 7.53 -2.74
CA ARG A 310 -1.93 7.42 -1.35
C ARG A 310 -2.54 6.23 -0.63
N SER A 311 -1.77 5.55 0.22
CA SER A 311 -2.24 4.45 1.09
C SER A 311 -1.80 4.67 2.53
N PHE A 312 -2.74 4.60 3.47
CA PHE A 312 -2.51 4.87 4.88
C PHE A 312 -2.62 3.58 5.70
N TRP A 313 -1.58 3.30 6.50
CA TRP A 313 -1.61 2.18 7.42
C TRP A 313 -2.33 2.55 8.73
N LEU A 314 -3.11 1.62 9.30
CA LEU A 314 -4.04 1.93 10.39
C LEU A 314 -3.36 2.21 11.74
N ILE A 315 -2.43 1.38 12.19
CA ILE A 315 -1.83 1.52 13.53
C ILE A 315 -0.33 1.20 13.52
N VAL A 316 0.43 1.95 14.31
CA VAL A 316 1.87 1.71 14.50
C VAL A 316 2.09 0.57 15.49
N ASP A 317 1.55 0.67 16.70
CA ASP A 317 1.63 -0.38 17.71
C ASP A 317 0.31 -1.15 17.80
N ASP A 318 0.40 -2.44 18.16
CA ASP A 318 -0.78 -3.22 18.51
C ASP A 318 -1.60 -2.54 19.62
N ARG A 319 -2.91 -2.59 19.48
CA ARG A 319 -3.88 -2.12 20.46
C ARG A 319 -4.57 -3.28 21.17
N SER A 320 -5.39 -2.97 22.17
CA SER A 320 -6.19 -3.98 22.90
C SER A 320 -7.57 -4.23 22.29
N GLU A 321 -7.84 -3.62 21.14
CA GLU A 321 -9.08 -3.78 20.39
C GLU A 321 -9.22 -5.20 19.80
N PRO A 322 -10.44 -5.64 19.43
CA PRO A 322 -10.69 -6.99 18.94
C PRO A 322 -10.04 -7.26 17.57
N TYR A 323 -10.78 -7.14 16.48
CA TYR A 323 -10.33 -7.59 15.16
C TYR A 323 -9.08 -6.84 14.67
N PHE A 324 -9.04 -5.53 14.90
CA PHE A 324 -7.98 -4.64 14.40
C PHE A 324 -6.76 -4.54 15.32
N GLY A 325 -6.81 -5.09 16.53
CA GLY A 325 -5.79 -4.83 17.56
C GLY A 325 -4.39 -5.38 17.24
N SER A 326 -4.27 -6.35 16.32
CA SER A 326 -2.98 -6.92 15.92
C SER A 326 -2.43 -6.39 14.59
N MET A 327 -2.94 -5.24 14.12
CA MET A 327 -2.51 -4.63 12.85
C MET A 327 -1.26 -3.74 12.97
N GLY A 328 -0.63 -3.67 14.15
CA GLY A 328 0.57 -2.85 14.37
C GLY A 328 1.70 -3.24 13.42
N LEU A 329 2.49 -2.26 13.00
CA LEU A 329 3.85 -2.51 12.50
C LEU A 329 4.78 -2.95 13.63
N ALA A 330 4.43 -2.67 14.88
CA ALA A 330 5.09 -3.12 16.10
C ALA A 330 4.09 -3.83 17.03
N ASP A 331 4.60 -4.69 17.92
CA ASP A 331 3.79 -5.27 18.99
C ASP A 331 3.47 -4.25 20.10
N LYS A 332 2.67 -4.62 21.10
CA LYS A 332 2.29 -3.74 22.23
C LYS A 332 3.47 -3.19 23.04
N LYS A 333 4.65 -3.78 22.94
CA LYS A 333 5.87 -3.35 23.63
C LYS A 333 6.73 -2.44 22.75
N GLY A 334 6.30 -2.15 21.52
CA GLY A 334 7.06 -1.40 20.53
C GLY A 334 8.10 -2.23 19.79
N ASN A 335 8.09 -3.57 19.88
CA ASN A 335 9.02 -4.37 19.08
C ASN A 335 8.54 -4.43 17.64
N HIS A 336 9.37 -3.97 16.71
CA HIS A 336 9.05 -3.96 15.29
C HIS A 336 8.80 -5.38 14.75
N ARG A 337 7.74 -5.53 13.95
CA ARG A 337 7.38 -6.74 13.22
C ARG A 337 8.04 -6.75 11.83
N PRO A 338 8.06 -7.88 11.10
CA PRO A 338 8.52 -7.90 9.70
C PRO A 338 7.83 -6.88 8.79
N ALA A 339 6.58 -6.51 9.08
CA ALA A 339 5.84 -5.47 8.37
C ALA A 339 6.51 -4.08 8.47
N TRP A 340 7.16 -3.75 9.59
CA TRP A 340 7.94 -2.52 9.75
C TRP A 340 9.05 -2.42 8.71
N SER A 341 9.89 -3.45 8.63
CA SER A 341 11.01 -3.49 7.68
C SER A 341 10.51 -3.48 6.23
N THR A 342 9.34 -4.07 5.98
CA THR A 342 8.69 -4.04 4.66
C THR A 342 8.24 -2.63 4.30
N MET A 343 7.55 -1.94 5.22
CA MET A 343 7.16 -0.54 5.08
C MET A 343 8.36 0.36 4.79
N GLN A 344 9.41 0.23 5.60
CA GLN A 344 10.67 0.95 5.41
C GLN A 344 11.29 0.65 4.04
N GLY A 345 11.18 -0.58 3.54
CA GLY A 345 11.62 -0.98 2.21
C GLY A 345 10.87 -0.27 1.07
N PHE A 346 9.57 -0.04 1.20
CA PHE A 346 8.79 0.75 0.23
C PHE A 346 9.23 2.22 0.22
N LEU A 347 9.43 2.80 1.41
CA LEU A 347 9.77 4.21 1.57
C LEU A 347 11.21 4.51 1.12
N ASN A 348 12.18 3.65 1.45
CA ASN A 348 13.59 3.83 1.11
C ASN A 348 13.89 3.66 -0.38
N LYS A 349 13.11 2.85 -1.10
CA LYS A 349 13.25 2.72 -2.56
C LYS A 349 12.72 3.94 -3.30
N GLY A 350 12.00 4.80 -2.57
CA GLY A 350 11.02 5.70 -3.12
C GLY A 350 9.92 4.93 -3.84
N VAL A 351 8.66 5.32 -3.69
CA VAL A 351 7.64 4.93 -4.67
C VAL A 351 7.91 5.66 -5.99
N ASN A 352 9.02 5.34 -6.63
CA ASN A 352 9.15 5.52 -8.06
C ASN A 352 8.17 4.52 -8.66
N GLN A 353 7.17 5.03 -9.38
CA GLN A 353 6.58 4.32 -10.53
C GLN A 353 7.71 3.49 -11.16
N PRO A 354 7.59 2.15 -11.30
CA PRO A 354 8.72 1.34 -11.70
C PRO A 354 9.23 1.78 -13.08
N THR A 355 10.21 2.67 -13.12
CA THR A 355 10.99 2.96 -14.31
C THR A 355 12.08 1.92 -14.37
N ALA A 356 11.74 0.70 -14.76
CA ALA A 356 12.57 -0.38 -15.32
C ALA A 356 14.01 -0.64 -14.79
N ALA A 357 14.50 0.00 -13.74
CA ALA A 357 15.89 -0.04 -13.33
C ALA A 357 16.02 0.15 -11.82
N SER A 358 16.69 -0.83 -11.21
CA SER A 358 17.24 -0.82 -9.85
C SER A 358 16.34 -1.30 -8.70
N ALA A 359 15.95 -2.56 -8.77
CA ALA A 359 16.39 -3.50 -7.74
C ALA A 359 17.12 -4.65 -8.41
N THR A 360 18.40 -4.44 -8.68
CA THR A 360 19.20 -5.43 -9.37
C THR A 360 19.59 -6.51 -8.37
N LYS A 361 18.97 -7.69 -8.49
CA LYS A 361 19.76 -8.91 -8.33
C LYS A 361 20.94 -8.77 -9.29
N ASN A 362 22.16 -8.91 -8.79
CA ASN A 362 23.35 -8.74 -9.59
C ASN A 362 23.58 -10.01 -10.41
N PHE A 363 22.82 -10.13 -11.50
CA PHE A 363 23.00 -11.18 -12.47
C PHE A 363 24.14 -10.84 -13.41
N LYS A 364 25.19 -11.66 -13.37
CA LYS A 364 26.34 -11.58 -14.24
C LYS A 364 26.20 -12.62 -15.35
N ASP A 365 26.07 -12.16 -16.59
CA ASP A 365 26.20 -13.03 -17.76
C ASP A 365 27.65 -13.48 -17.93
N ASN A 366 27.87 -14.79 -17.94
CA ASN A 366 29.20 -15.38 -18.06
C ASN A 366 29.65 -15.53 -19.52
N GLY A 367 28.81 -15.18 -20.50
CA GLY A 367 29.12 -15.25 -21.93
C GLY A 367 29.23 -16.67 -22.49
N ASN A 368 28.84 -17.67 -21.71
CA ASN A 368 28.93 -19.10 -22.05
C ASN A 368 27.59 -19.83 -21.95
N GLY A 369 26.49 -19.07 -21.96
CA GLY A 369 25.11 -19.55 -21.82
C GLY A 369 24.66 -19.77 -20.37
N THR A 370 25.39 -19.22 -19.39
CA THR A 370 24.98 -19.21 -17.98
C THR A 370 24.96 -17.79 -17.41
N ILE A 371 24.16 -17.61 -16.35
CA ILE A 371 24.10 -16.37 -15.56
C ILE A 371 24.39 -16.71 -14.11
N THR A 372 25.30 -15.97 -13.49
CA THR A 372 25.59 -16.06 -12.05
C THR A 372 24.81 -15.00 -11.29
N ASP A 373 24.06 -15.40 -10.28
CA ASP A 373 23.57 -14.50 -9.24
C ASP A 373 24.69 -14.27 -8.22
N GLU A 374 25.32 -13.10 -8.29
CA GLU A 374 26.47 -12.76 -7.44
C GLU A 374 26.09 -12.62 -5.95
N GLN A 375 24.80 -12.53 -5.61
CA GLN A 375 24.35 -12.43 -4.22
C GLN A 375 24.27 -13.80 -3.54
N THR A 376 23.76 -14.80 -4.26
CA THR A 376 23.55 -16.15 -3.72
C THR A 376 24.70 -17.11 -4.05
N GLY A 377 25.54 -16.76 -5.03
CA GLY A 377 26.55 -17.66 -5.58
C GLY A 377 25.95 -18.77 -6.43
N LEU A 378 24.67 -18.68 -6.79
CA LEU A 378 24.02 -19.62 -7.70
C LEU A 378 24.31 -19.25 -9.15
N MET A 379 24.42 -20.27 -10.00
CA MET A 379 24.58 -20.13 -11.43
C MET A 379 23.45 -20.88 -12.13
N TRP A 380 22.78 -20.18 -13.03
CA TRP A 380 21.57 -20.61 -13.72
C TRP A 380 21.85 -20.80 -15.21
N LEU A 381 21.14 -21.72 -15.85
CA LEU A 381 21.07 -21.72 -17.32
C LEU A 381 20.44 -20.41 -17.78
N LYS A 382 21.06 -19.74 -18.76
CA LYS A 382 20.56 -18.46 -19.28
C LYS A 382 19.21 -18.62 -19.99
N ASP A 383 19.03 -19.75 -20.67
CA ASP A 383 17.77 -20.13 -21.32
C ASP A 383 16.84 -20.82 -20.31
N GLY A 384 15.69 -20.21 -20.06
CA GLY A 384 14.67 -20.67 -19.12
C GLY A 384 13.74 -21.77 -19.65
N ASN A 385 13.90 -22.22 -20.90
CA ASN A 385 12.98 -23.16 -21.53
C ASN A 385 13.68 -24.27 -22.32
N VAL A 386 14.91 -24.62 -21.92
CA VAL A 386 15.72 -25.68 -22.56
C VAL A 386 14.99 -27.03 -22.60
N PHE A 387 14.26 -27.35 -21.54
CA PHE A 387 13.67 -28.68 -21.34
C PHE A 387 12.16 -28.75 -21.60
N GLY A 388 11.51 -27.59 -21.76
CA GLY A 388 10.05 -27.48 -21.83
C GLY A 388 9.36 -27.91 -20.53
N ARG A 389 8.09 -28.29 -20.64
CA ARG A 389 7.29 -28.82 -19.52
C ARG A 389 7.53 -30.32 -19.33
N LYS A 390 7.62 -30.77 -18.08
CA LYS A 390 7.81 -32.18 -17.67
C LYS A 390 7.06 -32.48 -16.38
N SER A 391 6.70 -33.74 -16.12
CA SER A 391 6.30 -34.17 -14.78
C SER A 391 7.46 -33.98 -13.79
N TRP A 392 7.19 -34.06 -12.49
CA TRP A 392 8.24 -33.81 -11.51
C TRP A 392 9.38 -34.84 -11.61
N GLU A 393 9.07 -36.14 -11.73
CA GLU A 393 10.07 -37.19 -11.91
C GLU A 393 10.84 -37.05 -13.23
N GLU A 394 10.14 -36.72 -14.32
CA GLU A 394 10.77 -36.47 -15.62
C GLU A 394 11.71 -35.26 -15.59
N SER A 395 11.42 -34.27 -14.73
CA SER A 395 12.26 -33.07 -14.57
C SER A 395 13.62 -33.39 -13.96
N ILE A 396 13.68 -34.36 -13.05
CA ILE A 396 14.95 -34.84 -12.49
C ILE A 396 15.72 -35.60 -13.57
N ALA A 397 15.05 -36.53 -14.27
CA ALA A 397 15.66 -37.35 -15.31
C ALA A 397 16.20 -36.54 -16.50
N VAL A 398 15.51 -35.46 -16.90
CA VAL A 398 15.95 -34.61 -18.01
C VAL A 398 17.19 -33.80 -17.66
N ILE A 399 17.36 -33.39 -16.40
CA ILE A 399 18.57 -32.69 -15.93
C ILE A 399 19.75 -33.68 -15.85
N ASP A 400 19.51 -34.90 -15.40
CA ASP A 400 20.54 -35.96 -15.41
C ASP A 400 21.02 -36.28 -16.84
N ASP A 401 20.10 -36.39 -17.81
CA ASP A 401 20.48 -36.57 -19.21
C ASP A 401 21.21 -35.35 -19.77
N PHE A 402 20.81 -34.13 -19.40
CA PHE A 402 21.52 -32.91 -19.79
C PHE A 402 22.96 -32.87 -19.26
N ASN A 403 23.20 -33.33 -18.03
CA ASN A 403 24.55 -33.45 -17.46
C ASN A 403 25.43 -34.45 -18.24
N ALA A 404 24.84 -35.53 -18.78
CA ALA A 404 25.54 -36.52 -19.58
C ALA A 404 25.71 -36.12 -21.05
N HIS A 405 24.70 -35.48 -21.63
CA HIS A 405 24.53 -35.24 -23.06
C HIS A 405 24.03 -33.83 -23.38
N PRO A 406 24.70 -32.74 -22.96
CA PRO A 406 24.18 -31.38 -23.08
C PRO A 406 23.96 -30.91 -24.53
N ARG A 407 24.61 -31.56 -25.50
CA ARG A 407 24.45 -31.27 -26.94
C ARG A 407 23.08 -31.68 -27.50
N ASN A 408 22.35 -32.57 -26.82
CA ASN A 408 21.03 -33.03 -27.28
C ASN A 408 19.95 -31.95 -27.13
N TYR A 409 20.22 -30.90 -26.33
CA TYR A 409 19.23 -29.90 -25.92
C TYR A 409 19.46 -28.51 -26.54
N GLU A 410 20.57 -28.33 -27.27
CA GLU A 410 20.96 -27.09 -27.97
C GLU A 410 20.62 -25.76 -27.24
N PRO A 411 20.98 -25.58 -25.94
CA PRO A 411 20.60 -24.36 -25.22
C PRO A 411 21.25 -23.12 -25.82
N GLN A 412 20.50 -22.01 -25.91
CA GLN A 412 20.95 -20.81 -26.61
C GLN A 412 22.27 -20.27 -26.04
N GLY A 413 23.33 -20.30 -26.87
CA GLY A 413 24.65 -19.76 -26.50
C GLY A 413 25.42 -20.60 -25.48
N TYR A 414 24.97 -21.81 -25.15
CA TYR A 414 25.59 -22.65 -24.15
C TYR A 414 26.89 -23.30 -24.65
N THR A 415 28.00 -22.85 -24.07
CA THR A 415 29.36 -23.37 -24.33
C THR A 415 30.06 -23.86 -23.06
N ALA A 416 29.43 -23.66 -21.90
CA ALA A 416 29.90 -24.17 -20.63
C ALA A 416 29.91 -25.71 -20.61
N LYS A 417 30.79 -26.30 -19.78
CA LYS A 417 31.00 -27.76 -19.67
C LYS A 417 30.76 -28.29 -18.27
N TYR A 418 29.76 -27.73 -17.60
CA TYR A 418 29.31 -28.16 -16.27
C TYR A 418 28.46 -29.44 -16.36
N LYS A 419 28.51 -30.27 -15.32
CA LYS A 419 27.91 -31.63 -15.29
C LYS A 419 27.17 -31.94 -13.97
N ASP A 420 26.93 -30.90 -13.19
CA ASP A 420 26.39 -30.88 -11.84
C ASP A 420 25.17 -29.96 -11.76
N TRP A 421 24.49 -29.76 -12.90
CA TRP A 421 23.21 -29.09 -12.93
C TRP A 421 22.19 -29.90 -12.13
N ARG A 422 21.31 -29.20 -11.43
CA ARG A 422 20.22 -29.77 -10.66
C ARG A 422 18.97 -28.93 -10.79
N LEU A 423 17.84 -29.52 -10.44
CA LEU A 423 16.61 -28.77 -10.24
C LEU A 423 16.80 -27.87 -8.99
N PRO A 424 16.44 -26.57 -9.04
CA PRO A 424 16.53 -25.68 -7.90
C PRO A 424 15.63 -26.16 -6.76
N ASP A 425 16.01 -25.90 -5.52
CA ASP A 425 15.07 -26.05 -4.41
C ASP A 425 14.08 -24.88 -4.37
N ILE A 426 13.06 -24.99 -3.51
CA ILE A 426 12.00 -24.00 -3.48
C ILE A 426 12.48 -22.63 -3.00
N ASN A 427 13.45 -22.57 -2.08
CA ASN A 427 14.00 -21.31 -1.60
C ASN A 427 14.84 -20.62 -2.67
N GLU A 428 15.53 -21.40 -3.51
CA GLU A 428 16.32 -20.86 -4.62
C GLU A 428 15.42 -20.28 -5.71
N LEU A 429 14.32 -20.95 -6.06
CA LEU A 429 13.33 -20.42 -7.02
C LEU A 429 12.56 -19.22 -6.46
N GLU A 430 12.11 -19.29 -5.21
CA GLU A 430 11.46 -18.16 -4.54
C GLU A 430 12.43 -16.98 -4.43
N GLY A 431 13.71 -17.27 -4.16
CA GLY A 431 14.80 -16.30 -4.17
C GLY A 431 15.01 -15.62 -5.52
N LEU A 432 14.43 -16.11 -6.62
CA LEU A 432 14.39 -15.46 -7.93
C LEU A 432 13.15 -14.60 -8.17
N VAL A 433 12.07 -14.75 -7.40
CA VAL A 433 10.94 -13.82 -7.45
C VAL A 433 11.42 -12.42 -7.07
N ASN A 434 11.08 -11.43 -7.89
CA ASN A 434 11.32 -10.03 -7.57
C ASN A 434 9.97 -9.37 -7.34
N ALA A 435 9.67 -9.10 -6.07
CA ALA A 435 8.41 -8.50 -5.66
C ALA A 435 8.13 -7.12 -6.32
N GLN A 436 9.08 -6.52 -7.02
CA GLN A 436 8.87 -5.26 -7.76
C GLN A 436 8.33 -5.44 -9.17
N TYR A 437 8.25 -6.68 -9.66
CA TYR A 437 7.79 -6.98 -11.01
C TYR A 437 6.66 -7.98 -10.93
N LEU A 438 5.50 -7.61 -11.48
CA LEU A 438 4.32 -8.47 -11.54
C LEU A 438 4.65 -9.78 -12.26
N ASP A 439 5.31 -9.70 -13.41
CA ASP A 439 5.76 -10.88 -14.16
C ASP A 439 7.26 -11.12 -13.91
N THR A 440 7.56 -12.13 -13.10
CA THR A 440 8.93 -12.55 -12.79
C THR A 440 9.64 -13.06 -14.04
N SER A 441 8.93 -13.72 -14.96
CA SER A 441 9.52 -14.20 -16.21
C SER A 441 9.92 -13.05 -17.13
N ALA A 442 9.07 -12.03 -17.26
CA ALA A 442 9.37 -10.83 -18.04
C ALA A 442 10.56 -10.07 -17.44
N TRP A 443 10.60 -9.96 -16.12
CA TRP A 443 11.72 -9.33 -15.42
C TRP A 443 13.03 -10.10 -15.58
N LEU A 444 13.03 -11.43 -15.43
CA LEU A 444 14.21 -12.25 -15.65
C LEU A 444 14.70 -12.11 -17.10
N ASN A 445 13.80 -12.12 -18.08
CA ASN A 445 14.14 -11.87 -19.49
C ASN A 445 14.79 -10.48 -19.70
N GLN A 446 14.30 -9.44 -19.02
CA GLN A 446 14.93 -8.11 -19.03
C GLN A 446 16.28 -8.08 -18.31
N SER A 447 16.49 -8.98 -17.35
CA SER A 447 17.70 -9.08 -16.52
C SER A 447 18.79 -9.97 -17.11
N GLY A 448 18.66 -10.33 -18.40
CA GLY A 448 19.67 -11.06 -19.16
C GLY A 448 19.33 -12.53 -19.42
N PHE A 449 18.35 -13.10 -18.73
CA PHE A 449 17.85 -14.43 -19.09
C PHE A 449 17.13 -14.38 -20.43
N VAL A 450 16.91 -15.54 -21.05
CA VAL A 450 16.17 -15.66 -22.31
C VAL A 450 15.15 -16.80 -22.22
N ASN A 451 14.07 -16.67 -22.98
CA ASN A 451 13.01 -17.68 -23.06
C ASN A 451 12.37 -18.06 -21.71
N MET A 452 12.46 -17.22 -20.68
CA MET A 452 11.70 -17.42 -19.45
C MET A 452 10.21 -17.38 -19.77
N GLN A 453 9.47 -18.39 -19.30
CA GLN A 453 8.04 -18.53 -19.58
C GLN A 453 7.22 -17.93 -18.43
N PRO A 454 6.13 -17.21 -18.70
CA PRO A 454 5.21 -16.72 -17.68
C PRO A 454 4.33 -17.90 -17.20
N ALA A 455 4.92 -18.84 -16.48
CA ALA A 455 4.27 -20.11 -16.11
C ALA A 455 4.93 -20.75 -14.88
N ASP A 456 4.44 -21.92 -14.49
CA ASP A 456 4.93 -22.69 -13.35
C ASP A 456 6.31 -23.33 -13.64
N TYR A 457 7.23 -23.22 -12.68
CA TYR A 457 8.53 -23.89 -12.69
C TYR A 457 8.70 -24.82 -11.50
N TRP A 458 9.10 -26.06 -11.76
CA TRP A 458 9.30 -27.08 -10.72
C TRP A 458 10.49 -26.76 -9.81
N SER A 459 10.32 -26.97 -8.50
CA SER A 459 11.42 -27.11 -7.55
C SER A 459 11.70 -28.59 -7.25
N SER A 460 12.88 -28.90 -6.71
CA SER A 460 13.25 -30.21 -6.17
C SER A 460 12.67 -30.49 -4.78
N THR A 461 11.90 -29.58 -4.21
CA THR A 461 11.41 -29.70 -2.83
C THR A 461 10.07 -30.43 -2.79
N ASP A 462 10.03 -31.57 -2.10
CA ASP A 462 8.80 -32.32 -1.82
C ASP A 462 7.81 -31.51 -0.98
N TYR A 463 6.51 -31.70 -1.23
CA TYR A 463 5.48 -31.14 -0.37
C TYR A 463 5.32 -31.99 0.89
N ARG A 464 5.66 -31.42 2.05
CA ARG A 464 5.76 -32.16 3.32
C ARG A 464 4.47 -32.86 3.76
N TYR A 465 3.31 -32.38 3.33
CA TYR A 465 2.01 -32.90 3.74
C TYR A 465 1.43 -33.96 2.79
N ASP A 466 1.95 -34.06 1.57
CA ASP A 466 1.53 -35.06 0.58
C ASP A 466 2.70 -35.42 -0.33
N CYS A 467 3.18 -36.66 -0.24
CA CYS A 467 4.34 -37.13 -1.02
C CYS A 467 4.08 -37.25 -2.52
N THR A 468 2.82 -37.16 -2.96
CA THR A 468 2.43 -37.10 -4.37
C THR A 468 2.51 -35.68 -4.95
N TYR A 469 2.86 -34.69 -4.12
CA TYR A 469 3.00 -33.28 -4.49
C TYR A 469 4.44 -32.78 -4.32
N ALA A 470 4.81 -31.78 -5.12
CA ALA A 470 6.05 -31.04 -4.99
C ALA A 470 5.80 -29.53 -5.08
N TRP A 471 6.73 -28.74 -4.57
CA TRP A 471 6.65 -27.28 -4.68
C TRP A 471 7.06 -26.79 -6.07
N TYR A 472 6.42 -25.72 -6.52
CA TYR A 472 6.74 -24.97 -7.74
C TYR A 472 6.51 -23.47 -7.52
N VAL A 473 7.06 -22.64 -8.40
CA VAL A 473 6.87 -21.17 -8.40
C VAL A 473 6.17 -20.75 -9.69
N VAL A 474 5.19 -19.85 -9.58
CA VAL A 474 4.45 -19.29 -10.73
C VAL A 474 5.12 -17.99 -11.17
N MET A 475 5.70 -17.97 -12.37
CA MET A 475 6.49 -16.83 -12.84
C MET A 475 5.65 -15.69 -13.43
N GLU A 476 4.40 -15.94 -13.86
CA GLU A 476 3.52 -14.96 -14.53
C GLU A 476 3.11 -13.78 -13.63
N ASN A 477 2.99 -14.00 -12.31
CA ASN A 477 2.41 -13.02 -11.38
C ASN A 477 3.22 -12.85 -10.07
N GLY A 478 4.46 -13.33 -10.02
CA GLY A 478 5.32 -13.19 -8.83
C GLY A 478 4.77 -13.91 -7.59
N THR A 479 3.90 -14.89 -7.79
CA THR A 479 3.19 -15.60 -6.73
C THR A 479 4.13 -16.46 -5.89
N LEU A 480 3.85 -16.58 -4.59
CA LEU A 480 4.58 -17.46 -3.67
C LEU A 480 4.59 -18.93 -4.12
N PRO A 481 5.52 -19.75 -3.60
CA PRO A 481 5.52 -21.20 -3.75
C PRO A 481 4.14 -21.84 -3.60
N ALA A 482 3.78 -22.69 -4.55
CA ALA A 482 2.56 -23.50 -4.50
C ALA A 482 2.94 -24.99 -4.57
N ALA A 483 2.10 -25.84 -3.99
CA ALA A 483 2.26 -27.28 -4.08
C ALA A 483 1.38 -27.82 -5.21
N GLY A 484 1.93 -28.70 -6.04
CA GLY A 484 1.24 -29.27 -7.18
C GLY A 484 1.48 -30.76 -7.31
N ASP A 485 0.48 -31.46 -7.81
CA ASP A 485 0.55 -32.88 -8.14
C ASP A 485 1.71 -33.14 -9.12
N LYS A 486 2.55 -34.14 -8.79
CA LYS A 486 3.79 -34.48 -9.51
C LYS A 486 3.55 -35.02 -10.93
N TYR A 487 2.34 -35.52 -11.24
CA TYR A 487 1.97 -36.00 -12.57
C TYR A 487 1.67 -34.87 -13.56
N HIS A 488 1.42 -33.64 -13.08
CA HIS A 488 1.22 -32.49 -13.95
C HIS A 488 2.54 -31.96 -14.51
N THR A 489 2.50 -31.44 -15.74
CA THR A 489 3.71 -30.93 -16.39
C THR A 489 3.93 -29.45 -16.08
N ARG A 490 5.14 -29.08 -15.67
CA ARG A 490 5.58 -27.68 -15.45
C ARG A 490 6.95 -27.47 -16.04
N TYR A 491 7.35 -26.22 -16.26
CA TYR A 491 8.65 -25.92 -16.87
C TYR A 491 9.79 -26.33 -15.94
N VAL A 492 10.90 -26.73 -16.56
CA VAL A 492 12.09 -27.20 -15.87
C VAL A 492 13.21 -26.21 -16.13
N TRP A 493 13.91 -25.84 -15.07
CA TRP A 493 15.04 -24.93 -15.15
C TRP A 493 16.15 -25.41 -14.23
N ALA A 494 17.40 -25.23 -14.65
CA ALA A 494 18.53 -25.82 -13.97
C ALA A 494 19.41 -24.77 -13.30
N VAL A 495 19.87 -25.12 -12.10
CA VAL A 495 20.78 -24.33 -11.28
C VAL A 495 21.97 -25.20 -10.85
N ARG A 496 23.09 -24.55 -10.54
CA ARG A 496 24.23 -25.10 -9.82
C ARG A 496 24.88 -24.00 -8.97
N TYR A 497 25.89 -24.32 -8.18
CA TYR A 497 26.72 -23.31 -7.52
C TYR A 497 27.80 -22.79 -8.48
N ALA A 498 28.09 -21.49 -8.41
CA ALA A 498 29.26 -20.92 -9.07
C ALA A 498 30.55 -21.41 -8.39
N ASP A 499 31.63 -21.55 -9.16
CA ASP A 499 32.95 -21.98 -8.68
C ASP A 499 33.70 -20.88 -7.91
#